data_AF-A0A2V9YF69-F1
#
_entry.id   AF-A0A2V9YF69-F1
#
_cell.length_a   1.000
_cell.length_b   1.000
_cell.length_c   1.000
_cell.angle_alpha   90.00
_cell.angle_beta   90.00
_cell.angle_gamma   90.00
#
_symmetry.space_group_name_H-M   'P 1'
#
loop_
_entity.id
_entity.type
_entity.pdbx_description
1 polymer ?
#
loop_
_entity_poly.entity_id
_entity_poly.type
_entity_poly.pdbx_seq_one_letter_code
_entity_poly.pdbx_strand_id
1 'polypeptide(L)' 'MNPAEFRKAMGAFATGVTIITVDLDGEVHGMTANAFTSVSLDPMLVLVCVDHSTRTHAHLHTK' A
#
# COMPACT_ATOMS: atom_id res chain seq x y z
N MET A 1 1.70 10.77 22.81
CA MET A 1 1.37 9.48 22.19
C MET A 1 2.67 8.83 21.73
N ASN A 2 2.94 7.60 22.16
CA ASN A 2 4.13 6.85 21.74
C ASN A 2 3.83 5.98 20.49
N PRO A 3 4.84 5.41 19.81
CA PRO A 3 4.61 4.59 18.61
C PRO A 3 3.72 3.36 18.81
N ALA A 4 3.72 2.76 20.01
CA ALA A 4 2.88 1.61 20.31
C ALA A 4 1.40 2.00 20.45
N GLU A 5 1.12 3.13 21.11
CA GLU A 5 -0.23 3.69 21.22
C GLU A 5 -0.78 4.06 19.84
N PHE A 6 0.03 4.67 18.97
CA PHE A 6 -0.36 5.00 17.62
C PHE A 6 -0.69 3.75 16.78
N ARG A 7 0.18 2.72 16.81
CA ARG A 7 -0.08 1.44 16.14
C ARG A 7 -1.34 0.76 16.64
N LYS A 8 -1.60 0.80 17.94
CA LYS A 8 -2.82 0.25 18.53
C LYS A 8 -4.07 0.98 18.03
N ALA A 9 -4.02 2.31 17.96
CA ALA A 9 -5.11 3.11 17.44
C ALA A 9 -5.38 2.79 15.96
N MET A 10 -4.34 2.71 15.13
CA MET A 10 -4.49 2.37 13.70
C MET A 10 -5.00 0.93 13.49
N GLY A 11 -4.54 -0.04 14.28
CA GLY A 11 -4.99 -1.42 14.20
C GLY A 11 -6.45 -1.65 14.60
N ALA A 12 -7.09 -0.67 15.26
CA ALA A 12 -8.51 -0.73 15.60
C ALA A 12 -9.43 -0.39 14.39
N PHE A 13 -8.89 0.21 13.33
CA PHE A 13 -9.62 0.46 12.09
C PHE A 13 -9.57 -0.80 11.21
N ALA A 14 -10.70 -1.52 11.13
CA ALA A 14 -10.79 -2.74 10.34
C ALA A 14 -10.69 -2.42 8.83
N THR A 15 -9.91 -3.23 8.12
CA THR A 15 -9.68 -3.09 6.67
C THR A 15 -9.84 -4.43 5.97
N GLY A 16 -10.02 -4.39 4.65
CA GLY A 16 -9.67 -5.55 3.82
C GLY A 16 -8.16 -5.82 3.85
N VAL A 17 -7.75 -6.93 3.23
CA VAL A 17 -6.35 -7.25 2.96
C VAL A 17 -6.21 -7.45 1.46
N THR A 18 -5.24 -6.77 0.85
CA THR A 18 -4.94 -6.86 -0.57
C THR A 18 -3.48 -7.26 -0.79
N ILE A 19 -3.16 -7.79 -1.97
CA ILE A 19 -1.79 -7.90 -2.46
C ILE A 19 -1.64 -6.89 -3.60
N ILE A 20 -0.67 -5.98 -3.47
CA ILE A 20 -0.26 -5.08 -4.55
C ILE A 20 0.81 -5.81 -5.35
N THR A 21 0.56 -6.00 -6.65
CA THR A 21 1.48 -6.67 -7.57
C THR A 21 2.03 -5.69 -8.60
N VAL A 22 3.33 -5.76 -8.85
CA VAL A 22 4.01 -5.01 -9.91
C VAL A 22 4.76 -6.02 -10.77
N ASP A 23 4.70 -5.84 -12.08
CA ASP A 23 5.55 -6.53 -13.06
C ASP A 23 6.53 -5.50 -13.61
N LEU A 24 7.83 -5.80 -13.49
CA LEU A 24 8.89 -5.01 -14.09
C LEU A 24 9.74 -5.94 -14.96
N ASP A 25 9.60 -5.82 -16.28
CA ASP A 25 10.34 -6.62 -17.27
C ASP A 25 10.24 -8.14 -17.05
N GLY A 26 9.08 -8.63 -16.58
CA GLY A 26 8.84 -10.05 -16.30
C GLY A 26 9.22 -10.49 -14.88
N GLU A 27 9.80 -9.61 -14.07
CA GLU A 27 10.00 -9.85 -12.64
C GLU A 27 8.76 -9.41 -11.85
N VAL A 28 7.98 -10.38 -11.39
CA VAL A 28 6.76 -10.15 -10.60
C VAL A 28 7.10 -9.97 -9.13
N HIS A 29 6.66 -8.85 -8.56
CA HIS A 29 6.78 -8.57 -7.14
C HIS A 29 5.41 -8.34 -6.50
N GLY A 30 5.19 -8.92 -5.31
CA GLY A 30 3.96 -8.78 -4.54
C GLY A 30 4.22 -8.22 -3.13
N MET A 31 3.32 -7.36 -2.65
CA MET A 31 3.33 -6.83 -1.30
C MET A 31 1.93 -6.87 -0.68
N THR A 32 1.80 -7.50 0.49
CA THR A 32 0.58 -7.41 1.28
C THR A 32 0.37 -5.98 1.75
N ALA A 33 -0.81 -5.43 1.49
CA ALA A 33 -1.19 -4.09 1.91
C ALA A 33 -2.61 -4.10 2.48
N ASN A 34 -2.83 -3.24 3.47
CA ASN A 34 -4.17 -2.93 3.95
C ASN A 34 -4.47 -1.41 3.91
N ALA A 35 -3.45 -0.58 3.68
CA ALA A 35 -3.57 0.85 3.43
C ALA A 35 -3.96 1.10 1.96
N PHE A 36 -5.15 0.64 1.58
CA PHE A 36 -5.77 0.78 0.26
C PHE A 36 -7.13 1.46 0.39
N THR A 37 -7.44 2.40 -0.51
CA THR A 37 -8.76 3.03 -0.57
C THR A 37 -9.15 3.45 -1.99
N SER A 38 -10.45 3.44 -2.28
CA SER A 38 -11.01 4.17 -3.42
C SER A 38 -10.94 5.67 -3.15
N VAL A 39 -10.64 6.47 -4.17
CA VAL A 39 -10.47 7.94 -4.04
C VAL A 39 -11.44 8.70 -4.93
N SER A 40 -11.67 8.24 -6.16
CA SER A 40 -12.53 8.94 -7.11
C SER A 40 -13.20 7.97 -8.07
N LEU A 41 -14.41 8.32 -8.51
CA LEU A 41 -15.13 7.60 -9.57
C LEU A 41 -14.91 8.26 -10.95
N ASP A 42 -14.75 9.59 -10.99
CA ASP A 42 -14.48 10.33 -12.22
C ASP A 42 -13.35 11.35 -12.01
N PRO A 43 -12.10 11.04 -12.43
CA PRO A 43 -11.67 9.76 -13.01
C PRO A 43 -11.64 8.63 -11.97
N MET A 44 -11.64 7.37 -12.41
CA MET A 44 -11.53 6.22 -11.51
C MET A 44 -10.13 6.16 -10.88
N LEU A 45 -10.03 6.44 -9.57
CA LEU A 45 -8.77 6.49 -8.85
C LEU A 45 -8.82 5.66 -7.57
N VAL A 46 -7.68 5.05 -7.27
CA VAL A 46 -7.39 4.38 -6.00
C VAL A 46 -6.09 4.92 -5.41
N LEU A 47 -5.92 4.78 -4.10
CA LEU A 47 -4.71 5.13 -3.38
C LEU A 47 -4.18 3.90 -2.63
N VAL A 48 -2.86 3.71 -2.70
CA VAL A 48 -2.10 2.80 -1.85
C VAL A 48 -0.98 3.56 -1.16
N CYS A 49 -0.79 3.31 0.13
CA CYS A 49 0.34 3.85 0.87
C CYS A 49 1.45 2.81 0.94
N VAL A 50 2.63 3.14 0.41
CA VAL A 50 3.80 2.26 0.35
C VAL A 50 4.96 2.92 1.07
N ASP A 51 5.57 2.22 2.02
CA ASP A 51 6.76 2.73 2.72
C ASP A 51 7.95 2.79 1.74
N HIS A 52 8.67 3.91 1.76
CA HIS A 52 9.83 4.19 0.89
C HIS A 52 10.96 3.17 1.07
N SER A 53 11.06 2.51 2.23
CA SER A 53 12.08 1.49 2.49
C SER A 53 11.74 0.12 1.88
N THR A 54 10.54 -0.05 1.30
CA THR A 54 10.12 -1.34 0.73
C THR A 54 10.68 -1.54 -0.68
N ARG A 55 10.87 -2.81 -1.06
CA ARG A 55 11.19 -3.16 -2.45
C ARG A 55 10.09 -2.68 -3.39
N THR A 56 8.82 -2.77 -3.01
CA THR A 56 7.68 -2.34 -3.83
C THR A 56 7.76 -0.88 -4.21
N HIS A 57 8.15 0.01 -3.29
CA HIS A 57 8.37 1.41 -3.60
C HIS A 57 9.41 1.60 -4.72
N ALA A 58 10.52 0.86 -4.66
CA ALA A 58 11.51 0.90 -5.74
C ALA A 58 10.90 0.46 -7.08
N HIS A 59 10.13 -0.63 -7.11
CA HIS A 59 9.49 -1.14 -8.36
C HIS A 59 8.41 -0.20 -8.90
N LEU A 60 7.74 0.61 -8.06
CA LEU A 60 6.73 1.59 -8.48
C LEU A 60 7.33 2.88 -9.05
N HIS A 61 8.59 3.17 -8.75
CA HIS A 61 9.28 4.40 -9.17
C HIS A 61 10.36 4.18 -10.23
N THR A 62 10.66 2.93 -10.60
CA THR A 62 11.47 2.63 -11.79
C THR A 62 10.70 3.08 -13.03
N LYS A 63 11.30 3.97 -13.83
CA LYS A 63 10.78 4.36 -15.14
C LYS A 63 11.13 3.31 -16.18
#